data_AF-A0A964MZN3-F1
#
_entry.id   AF-A0A964MZN3-F1
#
_cell.length_a   1.000
_cell.length_b   1.000
_cell.length_c   1.000
_cell.angle_alpha   90.00
_cell.angle_beta   90.00
_cell.angle_gamma   90.00
#
_symmetry.space_group_name_H-M   'P 1'
#
loop_
_entity.id
_entity.type
_entity.pdbx_description
1 polymer ?
#
loop_
_entity_poly.entity_id
_entity_poly.type
_entity_poly.pdbx_seq_one_letter_code
_entity_poly.pdbx_strand_id
1 'polypeptide(L)' 'MEPSPGDSAQREWIEEFEAAARRSLETRCRYAFIDTDKPVLDDAPYRALDSMAEYREWCEAHLPSWLGDGRV' A
#
# COMPACT_ATOMS: atom_id res chain seq x y z
N MET A 1 21.21 16.82 21.41
CA MET A 1 20.95 15.81 20.36
C MET A 1 19.80 16.38 19.56
N GLU A 2 20.10 16.96 18.40
CA GLU A 2 19.04 17.44 17.50
C GLU A 2 18.36 16.23 16.87
N PRO A 3 17.03 16.21 16.73
CA PRO A 3 16.34 15.10 16.09
C PRO A 3 16.84 14.96 14.65
N SER A 4 17.07 13.73 14.22
CA SER A 4 17.44 13.41 12.84
C SER A 4 16.34 13.94 11.91
N PRO A 5 16.63 14.43 10.69
CA PRO A 5 15.60 14.89 9.76
C PRO A 5 14.52 13.82 9.44
N GLY A 6 14.79 12.53 9.69
CA GLY A 6 13.79 11.46 9.65
C GLY A 6 12.78 11.50 10.81
N ASP A 7 13.16 12.01 11.98
CA ASP A 7 12.33 12.01 13.20
C ASP A 7 11.25 13.09 13.14
N SER A 8 11.49 14.23 12.47
CA SER A 8 10.45 15.25 12.24
C SER A 8 9.44 14.79 11.21
N ALA A 9 9.89 14.29 10.05
CA ALA A 9 9.01 13.79 9.00
C ALA A 9 8.15 12.61 9.48
N GLN A 10 8.74 11.69 10.25
CA GLN A 10 7.99 10.57 10.83
C GLN A 10 6.90 11.05 11.80
N ARG A 11 7.18 12.07 12.63
CA ARG A 11 6.17 12.65 13.53
C ARG A 11 5.04 13.32 12.76
N GLU A 12 5.37 14.10 11.74
CA GLU A 12 4.37 14.73 10.86
C GLU A 12 3.46 13.68 10.20
N TRP A 13 4.02 12.59 9.67
CA TRP A 13 3.21 11.50 9.10
C TRP A 13 2.30 10.82 10.12
N ILE A 14 2.79 10.60 11.34
CA ILE A 14 1.96 10.04 12.43
C ILE A 14 0.83 11.00 12.78
N GLU A 15 1.11 12.29 12.92
CA GLU A 15 0.10 13.31 13.23
C GLU A 15 -0.97 13.41 12.14
N GLU A 16 -0.57 13.36 10.85
CA GLU A 16 -1.48 13.33 9.72
C GLU A 16 -2.34 12.06 9.69
N PHE A 17 -1.73 10.90 9.96
CA PHE A 17 -2.42 9.62 10.03
C PHE A 17 -3.47 9.62 11.15
N GLU A 18 -3.12 10.09 12.34
CA GLU A 18 -4.04 10.21 13.47
C GLU A 18 -5.18 11.20 13.18
N ALA A 19 -4.88 12.33 12.52
CA ALA A 19 -5.90 13.28 12.08
C ALA A 19 -6.87 12.67 11.06
N ALA A 20 -6.38 11.86 10.12
CA ALA A 20 -7.21 11.14 9.17
C ALA A 20 -8.07 10.07 9.86
N ALA A 21 -7.54 9.37 10.87
CA ALA A 21 -8.25 8.35 11.63
C ALA A 21 -9.43 8.92 12.44
N ARG A 22 -9.35 10.17 12.91
CA ARG A 22 -10.43 10.87 13.63
C ARG A 22 -11.61 11.30 12.74
N ARG A 23 -11.49 11.25 11.41
CA ARG A 23 -12.58 11.62 10.49
C ARG A 23 -13.77 10.66 10.64
N SER A 24 -14.98 11.16 10.41
CA SER A 24 -16.18 10.32 10.41
C SER A 24 -16.04 9.18 9.41
N LEU A 25 -16.68 8.04 9.68
CA LEU A 25 -16.65 6.89 8.76
C LEU A 25 -17.11 7.28 7.36
N GLU A 26 -18.15 8.10 7.24
CA GLU A 26 -18.62 8.63 5.95
C GLU A 26 -17.52 9.37 5.19
N THR A 27 -16.80 10.26 5.88
CA THR A 27 -15.70 11.03 5.29
C THR A 27 -14.56 10.11 4.86
N ARG A 28 -14.24 9.10 5.68
CA ARG A 28 -13.22 8.11 5.34
C ARG A 28 -13.63 7.30 4.11
N CYS A 29 -14.85 6.75 4.06
CA CYS A 29 -15.32 6.02 2.88
C CYS A 29 -15.36 6.88 1.62
N ARG A 30 -15.63 8.19 1.74
CA ARG A 30 -15.65 9.11 0.60
C ARG A 30 -14.26 9.38 0.00
N TYR A 31 -13.21 9.40 0.82
CA TYR A 31 -11.87 9.85 0.39
C TYR A 31 -10.73 8.85 0.60
N ALA A 32 -10.97 7.70 1.25
CA ALA A 32 -9.92 6.71 1.52
C ALA A 32 -9.67 5.75 0.36
N PHE A 33 -10.58 5.68 -0.62
CA PHE A 33 -10.37 4.89 -1.82
C PHE A 33 -9.70 5.74 -2.88
N ILE A 34 -8.63 5.20 -3.45
CA ILE A 34 -7.98 5.77 -4.63
C ILE A 34 -8.45 4.93 -5.80
N ASP A 35 -9.04 5.58 -6.80
CA ASP A 35 -9.32 4.95 -8.09
C ASP A 35 -8.00 4.90 -8.87
N THR A 36 -7.37 3.74 -8.89
CA THR A 36 -6.07 3.52 -9.51
C THR A 36 -6.09 2.14 -10.14
N ASP A 37 -5.83 2.11 -11.44
CA ASP A 37 -5.51 0.88 -12.17
C ASP A 37 -4.26 0.27 -11.56
N LYS A 38 -4.38 -0.96 -11.03
CA LYS A 38 -3.28 -1.76 -10.51
C LYS A 38 -2.83 -2.67 -11.64
N PRO A 39 -1.72 -2.34 -12.34
CA PRO A 39 -1.27 -3.14 -13.45
C PRO A 39 -1.07 -4.57 -13.01
N VAL A 40 -1.37 -5.53 -13.88
CA VAL A 40 -1.23 -6.97 -13.64
C VAL A 40 -2.26 -7.56 -12.66
N LEU A 41 -2.69 -6.83 -11.62
CA LEU A 41 -3.77 -7.26 -10.72
C LEU A 41 -5.15 -7.05 -11.33
N ASP A 42 -5.39 -5.90 -11.95
CA ASP A 42 -6.70 -5.54 -12.50
C ASP A 42 -6.90 -6.05 -13.94
N ASP A 43 -5.85 -6.59 -14.57
CA ASP A 43 -5.86 -7.12 -15.94
C ASP A 43 -6.78 -8.35 -16.12
N ALA A 44 -7.12 -9.04 -15.03
CA ALA A 44 -7.94 -10.24 -15.06
C ALA A 44 -8.87 -10.29 -13.84
N PRO A 45 -10.09 -10.86 -13.97
CA PRO A 45 -11.05 -10.92 -12.86
C PRO A 45 -10.57 -11.77 -11.68
N TYR A 46 -9.72 -12.77 -11.92
CA TYR A 46 -9.08 -13.56 -10.89
C TYR A 46 -7.83 -14.27 -11.45
N ARG A 47 -6.95 -14.70 -10.52
CA ARG A 47 -5.82 -15.59 -10.79
C ARG A 47 -5.73 -16.63 -9.68
N ALA A 48 -5.48 -17.88 -10.05
CA ALA A 48 -5.24 -18.97 -9.12
C ALA A 48 -3.88 -19.60 -9.44
N LEU A 49 -3.16 -20.01 -8.39
CA LEU A 49 -1.85 -20.64 -8.46
C LEU A 49 -1.88 -21.86 -7.55
N ASP A 50 -1.09 -22.88 -7.87
CA ASP A 50 -1.16 -24.18 -7.20
C ASP A 50 -0.43 -24.17 -5.84
N SER A 51 0.41 -23.15 -5.59
CA SER A 51 1.11 -23.01 -4.32
C SER A 51 1.47 -21.56 -3.97
N MET A 52 1.77 -21.33 -2.70
CA MET A 52 2.31 -20.05 -2.22
C MET A 52 3.74 -19.76 -2.72
N ALA A 53 4.50 -20.79 -3.14
CA ALA A 53 5.82 -20.58 -3.73
C ALA A 53 5.68 -19.98 -5.14
N GLU A 54 4.82 -20.59 -5.96
CA GLU A 54 4.46 -20.09 -7.29
C GLU A 54 3.87 -18.67 -7.23
N TYR A 55 3.03 -18.38 -6.23
CA TYR A 55 2.54 -17.03 -5.96
C TYR A 55 3.65 -16.00 -5.79
N ARG A 56 4.64 -16.29 -4.95
CA ARG A 56 5.73 -15.34 -4.68
C ARG A 56 6.62 -15.15 -5.91
N GLU A 57 6.97 -16.22 -6.60
CA GLU A 57 7.76 -16.16 -7.82
C GLU A 57 7.05 -15.35 -8.91
N TRP A 58 5.74 -15.58 -9.08
CA TRP A 58 4.95 -14.84 -10.03
C TRP A 58 4.86 -13.35 -9.68
N CYS A 59 4.64 -13.02 -8.40
CA CYS A 59 4.59 -11.63 -7.94
C CYS A 59 5.90 -10.90 -8.20
N GLU A 60 7.04 -11.54 -7.94
CA GLU A 60 8.36 -10.95 -8.16
C GLU A 60 8.68 -10.72 -9.64
N ALA A 61 8.16 -11.57 -10.53
CA ALA A 61 8.37 -11.43 -11.97
C ALA A 61 7.42 -10.42 -12.64
N HIS A 62 6.21 -10.18 -12.10
CA HIS A 62 5.17 -9.43 -12.80
C HIS A 62 4.64 -8.20 -12.05
N LEU A 63 4.71 -8.14 -10.71
CA LEU A 63 4.16 -7.01 -9.98
C LEU A 63 5.14 -5.83 -9.95
N PRO A 64 4.64 -4.59 -10.14
CA PRO A 64 5.44 -3.40 -9.94
C PRO A 64 6.00 -3.33 -8.51
N SER A 65 7.24 -2.85 -8.36
CA SER A 65 7.93 -2.78 -7.07
C SER A 65 7.20 -1.92 -6.02
N TRP A 66 6.41 -0.93 -6.46
CA TRP A 66 5.63 -0.07 -5.56
C TRP A 66 4.38 -0.75 -4.97
N LEU A 67 3.99 -1.91 -5.49
CA LEU A 67 2.78 -2.63 -5.07
C LEU A 67 3.02 -3.55 -3.85
N GLY A 68 4.27 -3.67 -3.40
CA GLY A 68 4.60 -4.22 -2.08
C GLY A 68 4.91 -5.72 -2.01
N ASP A 69 4.84 -6.46 -3.12
CA ASP A 69 5.20 -7.89 -3.17
C ASP A 69 6.66 -8.16 -3.61
N GLY A 70 7.46 -7.10 -3.84
CA GLY A 70 8.90 -7.23 -4.06
C GLY A 70 9.61 -7.61 -2.75
N ARG A 71 10.52 -8.59 -2.79
CA ARG A 71 11.33 -8.95 -1.62
C ARG A 71 12.15 -7.73 -1.16
N VAL A 72 12.13 -7.44 0.15
CA VAL A 72 13.00 -6.47 0.84
C VAL A 72 14.18 -7.20 1.45
#